data_AF-A0AAP9MHF9-F1
#
_entry.id   AF-A0AAP9MHF9-F1
#
_cell.length_a   1.000
_cell.length_b   1.000
_cell.length_c   1.000
_cell.angle_alpha   90.00
_cell.angle_beta   90.00
_cell.angle_gamma   90.00
#
_symmetry.space_group_name_H-M   'P 1'
#
loop_
_entity.id
_entity.type
_entity.pdbx_description
1 polymer ?
#
loop_
_entity_poly.entity_id
_entity_poly.type
_entity_poly.pdbx_seq_one_letter_code
_entity_poly.pdbx_strand_id
1 'polypeptide(L)'
;MSKLEEAKNILNELKVPLKQQSDLCGYVILAMADIKKNDEWANATNKWIRIHDVIAFIREFYEVSYAENSRETFRKQAMHHFRNAAFIEDNGKATNSPNYRYRLTDEMLLLVKTFQSSLWEDQKNNFLKSHQNLIDLYSSKKAVRKMPVKINGDEFTFSPGKHNQLQKFIIEEFAPRFAENSECLYVGDTIQKDLVKNEEKLKELGFEITLHDKMPDVVLYSEDKNWIYFVESVTSVGAMEPKRIKEIEGMTENVSAGKIYVTAFLDFKTFKKFSESLAWETEVWIADMPDHMIHLNGDKFLGPRK
;
A
#
# COMPACT_ATOMS: atom_id res chain seq x y z
N MET A 1 -22.31 33.78 4.98
CA MET A 1 -21.63 32.62 5.61
C MET A 1 -20.19 32.64 5.12
N SER A 2 -19.19 32.25 5.93
CA SER A 2 -17.82 32.16 5.39
C SER A 2 -17.71 30.95 4.45
N LYS A 3 -16.75 30.94 3.51
CA LYS A 3 -16.51 29.77 2.65
C LYS A 3 -16.23 28.49 3.42
N LEU A 4 -15.60 28.62 4.60
CA LEU A 4 -15.38 27.48 5.49
C LEU A 4 -16.69 26.92 6.04
N GLU A 5 -17.57 27.79 6.54
CA GLU A 5 -18.88 27.37 7.05
C GLU A 5 -19.77 26.82 5.93
N GLU A 6 -19.67 27.35 4.71
CA GLU A 6 -20.31 26.78 3.53
C GLU A 6 -19.80 25.37 3.21
N ALA A 7 -18.49 25.16 3.20
CA ALA A 7 -17.90 23.85 2.97
C ALA A 7 -18.30 22.83 4.06
N LYS A 8 -18.37 23.26 5.32
CA LYS A 8 -18.85 22.45 6.44
C LYS A 8 -20.34 22.12 6.29
N ASN A 9 -21.14 23.07 5.80
CA ASN A 9 -22.55 22.84 5.52
C ASN A 9 -22.74 21.80 4.38
N ILE A 10 -21.95 21.86 3.31
CA ILE A 10 -21.94 20.82 2.28
C ILE A 10 -21.68 19.44 2.89
N LEU A 11 -20.65 19.31 3.72
CA LEU A 11 -20.30 18.04 4.39
C LEU A 11 -21.43 17.55 5.33
N ASN A 12 -22.06 18.48 6.05
CA ASN A 12 -23.18 18.17 6.92
C ASN A 12 -24.43 17.71 6.15
N GLU A 13 -24.78 18.39 5.07
CA GLU A 13 -25.92 18.02 4.21
C GLU A 13 -25.69 16.68 3.49
N LEU A 14 -24.43 16.34 3.22
CA LEU A 14 -24.01 15.02 2.73
C LEU A 14 -23.97 13.94 3.82
N LYS A 15 -24.40 14.25 5.05
CA LYS A 15 -24.46 13.34 6.20
C LYS A 15 -23.11 12.71 6.55
N VAL A 16 -22.03 13.43 6.30
CA VAL A 16 -20.68 13.02 6.67
C VAL A 16 -20.55 12.96 8.19
N PRO A 17 -19.84 11.98 8.80
CA PRO A 17 -19.69 11.92 10.26
C PRO A 17 -19.10 13.21 10.85
N LEU A 18 -19.50 13.59 12.06
CA LEU A 18 -19.09 14.86 12.70
C LEU A 18 -17.58 15.09 12.73
N LYS A 19 -16.78 14.02 12.90
CA LYS A 19 -15.31 14.11 12.91
C LYS A 19 -14.73 14.59 11.57
N GLN A 20 -15.44 14.34 10.48
CA GLN A 20 -15.10 14.74 9.11
C GLN A 20 -15.80 16.04 8.68
N GLN A 21 -16.44 16.76 9.61
CA GLN A 21 -16.99 18.12 9.41
C GLN A 21 -16.13 19.20 10.09
N SER A 22 -14.90 18.86 10.49
CA SER A 22 -13.97 19.80 11.13
C SER A 22 -13.49 20.88 10.17
N ASP A 23 -12.95 21.97 10.70
CA ASP A 23 -12.41 23.07 9.89
C ASP A 23 -11.33 22.58 8.90
N LEU A 24 -10.47 21.64 9.33
CA LEU A 24 -9.49 21.00 8.45
C LEU A 24 -10.16 20.32 7.25
N CYS A 25 -11.26 19.61 7.47
CA CYS A 25 -11.99 18.92 6.41
C CYS A 25 -12.68 19.92 5.46
N GLY A 26 -13.25 21.01 5.98
CA GLY A 26 -13.80 22.10 5.19
C GLY A 26 -12.73 22.76 4.30
N TYR A 27 -11.56 23.07 4.86
CA TYR A 27 -10.42 23.61 4.11
C TYR A 27 -9.91 22.67 3.02
N VAL A 28 -9.91 21.36 3.26
CA VAL A 28 -9.55 20.37 2.24
C VAL A 28 -10.52 20.42 1.06
N ILE A 29 -11.83 20.48 1.29
CA ILE A 29 -12.81 20.61 0.20
C ILE A 29 -12.58 21.91 -0.60
N LEU A 30 -12.36 23.03 0.08
CA LEU A 30 -12.09 24.32 -0.57
C LEU A 30 -10.83 24.27 -1.46
N ALA A 31 -9.74 23.72 -0.93
CA ALA A 31 -8.49 23.58 -1.67
C ALA A 31 -8.62 22.63 -2.87
N MET A 32 -9.35 21.53 -2.72
CA MET A 32 -9.57 20.57 -3.80
C MET A 32 -10.54 21.07 -4.87
N ALA A 33 -11.45 21.96 -4.49
CA ALA A 33 -12.35 22.67 -5.39
C ALA A 33 -11.71 23.93 -6.02
N ASP A 34 -10.52 24.35 -5.58
CA ASP A 34 -9.87 25.62 -5.96
C ASP A 34 -10.78 26.85 -5.70
N ILE A 35 -11.51 26.84 -4.58
CA ILE A 35 -12.41 27.92 -4.15
C ILE A 35 -11.71 28.78 -3.11
N LYS A 36 -11.57 30.08 -3.40
CA LYS A 36 -11.02 31.10 -2.49
C LYS A 36 -12.14 31.86 -1.79
N LYS A 37 -11.78 32.73 -0.83
CA LYS A 37 -12.72 33.50 0.02
C LYS A 37 -13.86 34.19 -0.75
N ASN A 38 -13.60 34.67 -1.98
CA ASN A 38 -14.56 35.45 -2.78
C ASN A 38 -15.08 34.71 -4.03
N ASP A 39 -14.70 33.45 -4.24
CA ASP A 39 -15.08 32.70 -5.43
C ASP A 39 -16.51 32.16 -5.31
N GLU A 40 -17.20 32.04 -6.44
CA GLU A 40 -18.46 31.32 -6.52
C GLU A 40 -18.23 29.81 -6.64
N TRP A 41 -19.08 29.01 -6.00
CA TRP A 41 -18.97 27.54 -6.06
C TRP A 41 -19.09 26.99 -7.48
N ALA A 42 -19.81 27.68 -8.37
CA ALA A 42 -19.89 27.35 -9.79
C ALA A 42 -18.51 27.30 -10.50
N ASN A 43 -17.53 28.05 -9.98
CA ASN A 43 -16.17 28.11 -10.51
C ASN A 43 -15.27 26.98 -10.00
N ALA A 44 -15.79 26.05 -9.19
CA ALA A 44 -15.02 24.95 -8.66
C ALA A 44 -14.34 24.14 -9.76
N THR A 45 -13.16 23.61 -9.48
CA THR A 45 -12.41 22.71 -10.36
C THR A 45 -12.02 21.43 -9.64
N ASN A 46 -11.48 20.43 -10.35
CA ASN A 46 -10.98 19.19 -9.76
C ASN A 46 -9.56 18.86 -10.24
N LYS A 47 -8.66 19.85 -10.22
CA LYS A 47 -7.26 19.62 -10.61
C LYS A 47 -6.57 18.66 -9.65
N TRP A 48 -5.63 17.88 -10.18
CA TRP A 48 -4.79 16.98 -9.38
C TRP A 48 -3.90 17.76 -8.41
N ILE A 49 -4.07 17.54 -7.11
CA ILE A 49 -3.40 18.28 -6.04
C ILE A 49 -2.70 17.34 -5.06
N ARG A 50 -1.52 17.71 -4.54
CA ARG A 50 -0.86 16.98 -3.44
C ARG A 50 -1.30 17.56 -2.10
N ILE A 51 -1.18 16.79 -1.02
CA ILE A 51 -1.43 17.29 0.34
C ILE A 51 -0.56 18.53 0.65
N HIS A 52 0.68 18.57 0.14
CA HIS A 52 1.54 19.74 0.29
C HIS A 52 0.93 20.99 -0.35
N ASP A 53 0.38 20.85 -1.56
CA ASP A 53 -0.24 21.96 -2.28
C ASP A 53 -1.56 22.40 -1.60
N VAL A 54 -2.30 21.47 -0.97
CA VAL A 54 -3.47 21.80 -0.14
C VAL A 54 -3.08 22.65 1.07
N ILE A 55 -2.01 22.27 1.79
CA ILE A 55 -1.51 23.04 2.93
C ILE A 55 -1.07 24.45 2.48
N ALA A 56 -0.37 24.54 1.34
CA ALA A 56 0.06 25.81 0.78
C ALA A 56 -1.14 26.71 0.40
N PHE A 57 -2.14 26.14 -0.27
CA PHE A 57 -3.38 26.84 -0.64
C PHE A 57 -4.10 27.41 0.59
N ILE A 58 -4.23 26.62 1.65
CA ILE A 58 -4.90 27.05 2.89
C ILE A 58 -4.12 28.20 3.55
N ARG A 59 -2.79 28.11 3.57
CA ARG A 59 -1.94 29.19 4.10
C ARG A 59 -2.10 30.47 3.29
N GLU A 60 -2.09 30.38 1.97
CA GLU A 60 -2.11 31.53 1.06
C GLU A 60 -3.49 32.21 1.01
N PHE A 61 -4.56 31.45 0.83
CA PHE A 61 -5.89 32.01 0.56
C PHE A 61 -6.78 32.10 1.80
N TYR A 62 -6.48 31.34 2.85
CA TYR A 62 -7.25 31.31 4.10
C TYR A 62 -6.46 31.74 5.33
N GLU A 63 -5.16 32.04 5.19
CA GLU A 63 -4.29 32.55 6.26
C GLU A 63 -4.19 31.59 7.47
N VAL A 64 -4.51 30.31 7.27
CA VAL A 64 -4.39 29.28 8.30
C VAL A 64 -3.11 28.48 8.06
N SER A 65 -2.22 28.50 9.06
CA SER A 65 -0.94 27.81 8.99
C SER A 65 -1.01 26.45 9.68
N TYR A 66 -0.59 25.41 8.97
CA TYR A 66 -0.37 24.08 9.52
C TYR A 66 1.11 23.74 9.48
N ALA A 67 1.61 23.09 10.53
CA ALA A 67 3.00 22.63 10.58
C ALA A 67 3.29 21.58 9.50
N GLU A 68 4.53 21.52 9.00
CA GLU A 68 4.90 20.65 7.87
C GLU A 68 4.71 19.14 8.13
N ASN A 69 4.83 18.72 9.40
CA ASN A 69 4.53 17.37 9.87
C ASN A 69 3.03 17.01 9.87
N SER A 70 2.15 17.95 9.53
CA SER A 70 0.68 17.74 9.50
C SER A 70 0.20 16.95 8.29
N ARG A 71 1.07 16.61 7.31
CA ARG A 71 0.67 15.84 6.12
C ARG A 71 -0.02 14.52 6.48
N GLU A 72 0.42 13.86 7.55
CA GLU A 72 -0.20 12.64 8.08
C GLU A 72 -1.62 12.90 8.59
N THR A 73 -1.79 14.01 9.31
CA THR A 73 -3.08 14.46 9.86
C THR A 73 -4.09 14.71 8.74
N PHE A 74 -3.71 15.46 7.70
CA PHE A 74 -4.56 15.69 6.53
C PHE A 74 -4.98 14.38 5.86
N ARG A 75 -4.05 13.42 5.76
CA ARG A 75 -4.33 12.14 5.13
C ARG A 75 -5.32 11.31 5.94
N LYS A 76 -5.09 11.18 7.24
CA LYS A 76 -5.91 10.36 8.14
C LYS A 76 -7.26 10.98 8.45
N GLN A 77 -7.33 12.29 8.65
CA GLN A 77 -8.57 12.95 9.08
C GLN A 77 -9.52 13.28 7.93
N ALA A 78 -8.98 13.66 6.76
CA ALA A 78 -9.78 14.08 5.61
C ALA A 78 -9.63 13.13 4.41
N MET A 79 -8.45 13.06 3.80
CA MET A 79 -8.27 12.42 2.49
C MET A 79 -8.72 10.95 2.46
N HIS A 80 -8.37 10.16 3.48
CA HIS A 80 -8.76 8.76 3.56
C HIS A 80 -10.29 8.59 3.62
N HIS A 81 -10.95 9.40 4.44
CA HIS A 81 -12.40 9.33 4.61
C HIS A 81 -13.14 9.82 3.38
N PHE A 82 -12.72 10.95 2.79
CA PHE A 82 -13.32 11.49 1.57
C PHE A 82 -13.13 10.54 0.38
N ARG A 83 -12.00 9.84 0.32
CA ARG A 83 -11.76 8.82 -0.70
C ARG A 83 -12.69 7.63 -0.53
N ASN A 84 -12.87 7.15 0.71
CA ASN A 84 -13.77 6.04 0.99
C ASN A 84 -15.24 6.39 0.74
N ALA A 85 -15.61 7.67 0.91
CA ALA A 85 -16.91 8.20 0.56
C ALA A 85 -17.05 8.57 -0.94
N ALA A 86 -16.07 8.23 -1.79
CA ALA A 86 -16.08 8.57 -3.22
C ALA A 86 -16.25 10.08 -3.53
N PHE A 87 -15.90 10.97 -2.60
CA PHE A 87 -15.86 12.42 -2.85
C PHE A 87 -14.60 12.82 -3.61
N ILE A 88 -13.52 12.06 -3.40
CA ILE A 88 -12.23 12.28 -4.03
C ILE A 88 -11.67 10.98 -4.57
N GLU A 89 -10.82 11.09 -5.57
CA GLU A 89 -10.04 9.99 -6.10
C GLU A 89 -8.54 10.29 -6.10
N ASP A 90 -7.74 9.25 -6.23
CA ASP A 90 -6.29 9.33 -6.38
C ASP A 90 -5.82 8.83 -7.75
N ASN A 91 -4.64 9.29 -8.14
CA ASN A 91 -4.04 8.97 -9.44
C ASN A 91 -3.40 7.56 -9.52
N GLY A 92 -3.58 6.70 -8.50
CA GLY A 92 -3.13 5.31 -8.52
C GLY A 92 -1.64 5.10 -8.36
N LYS A 93 -0.88 6.15 -8.03
CA LYS A 93 0.55 5.99 -7.69
C LYS A 93 0.70 5.35 -6.31
N ALA A 94 1.88 4.80 -6.03
CA ALA A 94 2.20 4.29 -4.69
C ALA A 94 2.09 5.41 -3.65
N THR A 95 1.58 5.11 -2.45
CA THR A 95 1.29 6.10 -1.39
C THR A 95 2.51 6.90 -0.94
N ASN A 96 3.71 6.33 -1.07
CA ASN A 96 5.01 6.98 -0.80
C ASN A 96 5.57 7.76 -1.99
N SER A 97 4.91 7.76 -3.15
CA SER A 97 5.38 8.46 -4.34
C SER A 97 5.28 9.98 -4.16
N PRO A 98 6.30 10.76 -4.57
CA PRO A 98 6.20 12.23 -4.60
C PRO A 98 5.13 12.72 -5.59
N ASN A 99 4.69 11.85 -6.50
CA ASN A 99 3.66 12.10 -7.49
C ASN A 99 2.26 11.61 -7.06
N TYR A 100 2.07 11.17 -5.82
CA TYR A 100 0.74 10.81 -5.33
C TYR A 100 -0.14 12.07 -5.22
N ARG A 101 -1.27 12.08 -5.93
CA ARG A 101 -2.17 13.24 -6.03
C ARG A 101 -3.62 12.80 -5.83
N TYR A 102 -4.43 13.73 -5.36
CA TYR A 102 -5.87 13.60 -5.19
C TYR A 102 -6.60 14.61 -6.07
N ARG A 103 -7.89 14.38 -6.33
CA ARG A 103 -8.84 15.37 -6.87
C ARG A 103 -10.26 15.05 -6.45
N LEU A 104 -11.18 16.01 -6.55
CA LEU A 104 -12.61 15.71 -6.44
C LEU A 104 -13.03 14.76 -7.57
N THR A 105 -13.91 13.82 -7.26
CA THR A 105 -14.60 13.04 -8.30
C THR A 105 -15.46 13.95 -9.15
N ASP A 106 -15.77 13.52 -10.38
CA ASP A 106 -16.55 14.36 -11.30
C ASP A 106 -17.98 14.58 -10.73
N GLU A 107 -18.54 13.58 -10.05
CA GLU A 107 -19.84 13.65 -9.40
C GLU A 107 -19.84 14.62 -8.22
N MET A 108 -18.78 14.60 -7.39
CA MET A 108 -18.64 15.55 -6.29
C MET A 108 -18.43 16.97 -6.83
N LEU A 109 -17.63 17.14 -7.89
CA LEU A 109 -17.43 18.44 -8.53
C LEU A 109 -18.75 19.01 -9.06
N LEU A 110 -19.54 18.20 -9.77
CA LEU A 110 -20.85 18.61 -10.29
C LEU A 110 -21.78 19.04 -9.17
N LEU A 111 -21.81 18.30 -8.07
CA LEU A 111 -22.62 18.65 -6.90
C LEU A 111 -22.18 19.99 -6.30
N VAL A 112 -20.90 20.16 -5.93
CA VAL A 112 -20.45 21.38 -5.25
C VAL A 112 -20.65 22.63 -6.10
N LYS A 113 -20.56 22.53 -7.43
CA LYS A 113 -20.86 23.65 -8.34
C LYS A 113 -22.28 24.17 -8.24
N THR A 114 -23.23 23.34 -7.81
CA THR A 114 -24.63 23.74 -7.65
C THR A 114 -24.95 24.27 -6.26
N PHE A 115 -24.00 24.30 -5.33
CA PHE A 115 -24.22 24.81 -3.97
C PHE A 115 -24.70 26.26 -4.01
N GLN A 116 -25.71 26.59 -3.21
CA GLN A 116 -26.44 27.87 -3.19
C GLN A 116 -27.25 28.21 -4.45
N SER A 117 -27.33 27.31 -5.43
CA SER A 117 -28.25 27.46 -6.57
C SER A 117 -29.59 26.77 -6.32
N SER A 118 -30.61 27.08 -7.12
CA SER A 118 -31.90 26.38 -7.11
C SER A 118 -31.79 24.89 -7.44
N LEU A 119 -30.69 24.45 -8.07
CA LEU A 119 -30.44 23.07 -8.45
C LEU A 119 -29.84 22.22 -7.31
N TRP A 120 -29.43 22.84 -6.20
CA TRP A 120 -28.72 22.17 -5.12
C TRP A 120 -29.50 20.98 -4.54
N GLU A 121 -30.76 21.18 -4.19
CA GLU A 121 -31.56 20.15 -3.53
C GLU A 121 -31.75 18.91 -4.41
N ASP A 122 -32.03 19.11 -5.70
CA ASP A 122 -32.20 18.02 -6.65
C ASP A 122 -30.89 17.27 -6.89
N GLN A 123 -29.78 17.99 -7.09
CA GLN A 123 -28.47 17.37 -7.29
C GLN A 123 -27.97 16.63 -6.05
N LYS A 124 -28.16 17.21 -4.86
CA LYS A 124 -27.84 16.56 -3.58
C LYS A 124 -28.64 15.26 -3.41
N ASN A 125 -29.95 15.29 -3.66
CA ASN A 125 -30.80 14.10 -3.53
C ASN A 125 -30.41 13.01 -4.53
N ASN A 126 -30.08 13.38 -5.77
CA ASN A 126 -29.57 12.44 -6.76
C ASN A 126 -28.23 11.84 -6.32
N PHE A 127 -27.30 12.68 -5.87
CA PHE A 127 -25.99 12.25 -5.38
C PHE A 127 -26.12 11.28 -4.20
N LEU A 128 -26.98 11.58 -3.21
CA LEU A 128 -27.23 10.72 -2.05
C LEU A 128 -27.87 9.38 -2.44
N LYS A 129 -28.79 9.36 -3.42
CA LYS A 129 -29.39 8.12 -3.95
C LYS A 129 -28.36 7.25 -4.67
N SER A 130 -27.47 7.85 -5.44
CA SER A 130 -26.41 7.12 -6.17
C SER A 130 -25.15 6.88 -5.33
N HIS A 131 -25.09 7.37 -4.09
CA HIS A 131 -23.85 7.43 -3.31
C HIS A 131 -23.21 6.05 -3.09
N GLN A 132 -24.03 5.04 -2.76
CA GLN A 132 -23.54 3.68 -2.57
C GLN A 132 -22.95 3.10 -3.86
N ASN A 133 -23.62 3.32 -4.99
CA ASN A 133 -23.12 2.88 -6.30
C ASN A 133 -21.80 3.59 -6.67
N LEU A 134 -21.62 4.86 -6.28
CA LEU A 134 -20.36 5.58 -6.47
C LEU A 134 -19.24 4.99 -5.62
N ILE A 135 -19.52 4.66 -4.36
CA ILE A 135 -18.57 3.95 -3.49
C ILE A 135 -18.15 2.64 -4.15
N ASP A 136 -19.09 1.86 -4.68
CA ASP A 136 -18.82 0.58 -5.34
C ASP A 136 -18.05 0.74 -6.66
N LEU A 137 -18.38 1.75 -7.47
CA LEU A 137 -17.69 2.09 -8.72
C LEU A 137 -16.22 2.51 -8.48
N TYR A 138 -15.99 3.39 -7.51
CA TYR A 138 -14.64 3.85 -7.20
C TYR A 138 -13.82 2.79 -6.45
N SER A 139 -14.48 1.93 -5.66
CA SER A 139 -13.84 0.76 -5.04
C SER A 139 -13.49 -0.33 -6.06
N SER A 140 -14.33 -0.57 -7.07
CA SER A 140 -14.05 -1.52 -8.15
C SER A 140 -12.95 -1.03 -9.10
N LYS A 141 -12.90 0.27 -9.44
CA LYS A 141 -11.74 0.88 -10.13
C LYS A 141 -10.43 0.64 -9.36
N LYS A 142 -10.47 0.59 -8.03
CA LYS A 142 -9.32 0.26 -7.17
C LYS A 142 -9.02 -1.24 -7.14
N ALA A 143 -10.05 -2.10 -7.16
CA ALA A 143 -9.87 -3.55 -7.26
C ALA A 143 -9.19 -3.96 -8.58
N VAL A 144 -9.51 -3.30 -9.69
CA VAL A 144 -8.83 -3.47 -10.99
C VAL A 144 -7.35 -3.04 -10.94
N ARG A 145 -6.96 -2.20 -9.96
CA ARG A 145 -5.56 -1.84 -9.68
C ARG A 145 -4.88 -2.75 -8.65
N LYS A 146 -5.62 -3.65 -8.00
CA LYS A 146 -5.01 -4.67 -7.13
C LYS A 146 -4.44 -5.79 -7.99
N MET A 147 -3.40 -6.42 -7.49
CA MET A 147 -2.77 -7.54 -8.18
C MET A 147 -3.36 -8.83 -7.61
N PRO A 148 -4.16 -9.60 -8.38
CA PRO A 148 -4.61 -10.91 -7.93
C PRO A 148 -3.40 -11.80 -7.68
N VAL A 149 -3.44 -12.70 -6.71
CA VAL A 149 -2.39 -13.70 -6.45
C VAL A 149 -3.04 -14.97 -5.92
N LYS A 150 -2.52 -16.13 -6.32
CA LYS A 150 -2.97 -17.41 -5.79
C LYS A 150 -1.99 -17.92 -4.75
N ILE A 151 -2.44 -18.15 -3.52
CA ILE A 151 -1.60 -18.59 -2.39
C ILE A 151 -2.24 -19.86 -1.81
N ASN A 152 -1.49 -20.95 -1.73
CA ASN A 152 -1.96 -22.26 -1.23
C ASN A 152 -3.26 -22.77 -1.89
N GLY A 153 -3.55 -22.33 -3.12
CA GLY A 153 -4.79 -22.70 -3.82
C GLY A 153 -5.90 -21.64 -3.76
N ASP A 154 -5.84 -20.71 -2.80
CA ASP A 154 -6.84 -19.67 -2.57
C ASP A 154 -6.52 -18.37 -3.32
N GLU A 155 -7.56 -17.61 -3.66
CA GLU A 155 -7.44 -16.33 -4.36
C GLU A 155 -7.33 -15.15 -3.37
N PHE A 156 -6.24 -14.40 -3.47
CA PHE A 156 -6.00 -13.17 -2.72
C PHE A 156 -5.74 -11.99 -3.66
N THR A 157 -5.68 -10.80 -3.09
CA THR A 157 -5.32 -9.58 -3.84
C THR A 157 -4.33 -8.74 -3.05
N PHE A 158 -3.17 -8.46 -3.65
CA PHE A 158 -2.21 -7.49 -3.12
C PHE A 158 -2.59 -6.06 -3.49
N SER A 159 -2.26 -5.12 -2.61
CA SER A 159 -2.25 -3.70 -2.94
C SER A 159 -1.13 -3.39 -3.96
N PRO A 160 -1.29 -2.36 -4.82
CA PRO A 160 -0.29 -2.08 -5.85
C PRO A 160 1.02 -1.54 -5.27
N GLY A 161 2.15 -2.03 -5.77
CA GLY A 161 3.47 -1.54 -5.40
C GLY A 161 4.58 -2.49 -5.84
N LYS A 162 5.82 -1.98 -5.99
CA LYS A 162 6.98 -2.80 -6.42
C LYS A 162 7.28 -3.95 -5.46
N HIS A 163 7.11 -3.73 -4.15
CA HIS A 163 7.39 -4.73 -3.13
C HIS A 163 6.40 -5.88 -3.17
N ASN A 164 5.10 -5.57 -3.22
CA ASN A 164 4.05 -6.56 -3.41
C ASN A 164 4.14 -7.24 -4.79
N GLN A 165 4.58 -6.53 -5.84
CA GLN A 165 4.85 -7.11 -7.16
C GLN A 165 5.90 -8.21 -7.08
N LEU A 166 6.96 -7.96 -6.32
CA LEU A 166 8.00 -8.94 -6.10
C LEU A 166 7.53 -10.07 -5.18
N GLN A 167 6.73 -9.82 -4.14
CA GLN A 167 6.10 -10.89 -3.35
C GLN A 167 5.21 -11.79 -4.20
N LYS A 168 4.40 -11.23 -5.11
CA LYS A 168 3.60 -12.01 -6.07
C LYS A 168 4.51 -12.88 -6.95
N PHE A 169 5.61 -12.33 -7.48
CA PHE A 169 6.58 -13.11 -8.25
C PHE A 169 7.29 -14.18 -7.40
N ILE A 170 7.55 -13.93 -6.12
CA ILE A 170 8.08 -14.96 -5.22
C ILE A 170 7.10 -16.14 -5.13
N ILE A 171 5.81 -15.86 -4.98
CA ILE A 171 4.79 -16.91 -4.83
C ILE A 171 4.51 -17.64 -6.15
N GLU A 172 4.42 -16.91 -7.27
CA GLU A 172 3.96 -17.48 -8.55
C GLU A 172 5.10 -17.91 -9.49
N GLU A 173 6.32 -17.39 -9.32
CA GLU A 173 7.45 -17.70 -10.19
C GLU A 173 8.60 -18.38 -9.45
N PHE A 174 9.03 -17.85 -8.29
CA PHE A 174 10.11 -18.47 -7.52
C PHE A 174 9.68 -19.79 -6.88
N ALA A 175 8.55 -19.80 -6.14
CA ALA A 175 8.14 -20.97 -5.38
C ALA A 175 7.93 -22.21 -6.28
N PRO A 176 7.26 -22.12 -7.44
CA PRO A 176 7.11 -23.28 -8.33
C PRO A 176 8.44 -23.80 -8.92
N ARG A 177 9.50 -22.97 -8.97
CA ARG A 177 10.80 -23.35 -9.54
C ARG A 177 11.80 -23.87 -8.52
N PHE A 178 11.85 -23.24 -7.36
CA PHE A 178 12.92 -23.48 -6.37
C PHE A 178 12.41 -23.97 -5.02
N ALA A 179 11.11 -23.84 -4.75
CA ALA A 179 10.45 -24.33 -3.55
C ALA A 179 9.18 -25.13 -3.92
N GLU A 180 9.33 -26.06 -4.87
CA GLU A 180 8.20 -26.86 -5.38
C GLU A 180 7.44 -27.56 -4.23
N ASN A 181 6.10 -27.60 -4.34
CA ASN A 181 5.19 -28.14 -3.32
C ASN A 181 5.28 -27.45 -1.94
N SER A 182 5.89 -26.27 -1.84
CA SER A 182 5.90 -25.53 -0.58
C SER A 182 4.55 -24.86 -0.29
N GLU A 183 4.18 -24.86 0.99
CA GLU A 183 3.08 -24.09 1.55
C GLU A 183 3.59 -22.70 1.95
N CYS A 184 2.88 -21.65 1.55
CA CYS A 184 3.13 -20.30 2.04
C CYS A 184 2.54 -20.14 3.45
N LEU A 185 3.41 -20.13 4.46
CA LEU A 185 3.02 -19.99 5.87
C LEU A 185 2.84 -18.53 6.28
N TYR A 186 3.54 -17.61 5.62
CA TYR A 186 3.43 -16.19 5.88
C TYR A 186 3.67 -15.36 4.62
N VAL A 187 2.81 -14.36 4.39
CA VAL A 187 3.12 -13.22 3.54
C VAL A 187 2.33 -11.98 4.01
N GLY A 188 3.00 -10.84 4.05
CA GLY A 188 2.40 -9.57 4.45
C GLY A 188 2.18 -8.62 3.28
N ASP A 189 0.98 -8.03 3.17
CA ASP A 189 0.70 -6.93 2.25
C ASP A 189 1.08 -5.58 2.87
N THR A 190 1.52 -4.63 2.03
CA THR A 190 1.88 -3.26 2.47
C THR A 190 0.75 -2.53 3.23
N ILE A 191 -0.52 -2.87 2.96
CA ILE A 191 -1.71 -2.34 3.65
C ILE A 191 -2.23 -3.34 4.69
N GLN A 192 -2.33 -4.62 4.34
CA GLN A 192 -2.73 -5.70 5.26
C GLN A 192 -1.51 -6.51 5.70
N LYS A 193 -0.95 -6.16 6.86
CA LYS A 193 0.34 -6.70 7.33
C LYS A 193 0.43 -8.22 7.43
N ASP A 194 -0.68 -8.89 7.72
CA ASP A 194 -0.78 -10.35 7.74
C ASP A 194 -1.83 -10.75 6.69
N LEU A 195 -1.41 -10.88 5.43
CA LEU A 195 -2.31 -11.34 4.37
C LEU A 195 -2.54 -12.84 4.49
N VAL A 196 -1.45 -13.58 4.72
CA VAL A 196 -1.47 -15.00 5.11
C VAL A 196 -0.55 -15.15 6.32
N LYS A 197 -1.03 -15.87 7.34
CA LYS A 197 -0.25 -16.22 8.53
C LYS A 197 -0.81 -17.50 9.15
N ASN A 198 -0.21 -18.64 8.84
CA ASN A 198 -0.57 -19.93 9.42
C ASN A 198 0.11 -20.09 10.79
N GLU A 199 -0.49 -19.49 11.84
CA GLU A 199 0.10 -19.48 13.18
C GLU A 199 0.24 -20.88 13.79
N GLU A 200 -0.67 -21.80 13.47
CA GLU A 200 -0.63 -23.18 13.97
C GLU A 200 0.58 -23.91 13.39
N LYS A 201 0.73 -23.93 12.06
CA LYS A 201 1.85 -24.62 11.40
C LYS A 201 3.20 -23.98 11.73
N LEU A 202 3.27 -22.65 11.85
CA LEU A 202 4.50 -21.97 12.30
C LEU A 202 4.89 -22.44 13.71
N LYS A 203 3.96 -22.45 14.67
CA LYS A 203 4.24 -22.94 16.03
C LYS A 203 4.64 -24.41 16.05
N GLU A 204 3.99 -25.26 15.25
CA GLU A 204 4.35 -26.68 15.10
C GLU A 204 5.79 -26.86 14.60
N LEU A 205 6.24 -26.00 13.70
CA LEU A 205 7.61 -26.01 13.19
C LEU A 205 8.64 -25.44 14.19
N GLY A 206 8.21 -24.88 15.32
CA GLY A 206 9.09 -24.30 16.34
C GLY A 206 9.34 -22.81 16.18
N PHE A 207 8.51 -22.08 15.42
CA PHE A 207 8.58 -20.61 15.36
C PHE A 207 8.10 -19.98 16.67
N GLU A 208 8.96 -19.17 17.28
CA GLU A 208 8.57 -18.29 18.37
C GLU A 208 8.16 -16.94 17.79
N ILE A 209 6.85 -16.71 17.64
CA ILE A 209 6.30 -15.45 17.13
C ILE A 209 5.92 -14.58 18.32
N THR A 210 6.68 -13.51 18.59
CA THR A 210 6.23 -12.46 19.51
C THR A 210 5.53 -11.32 18.76
N LEU A 211 4.72 -10.53 19.48
CA LEU A 211 3.99 -9.37 18.94
C LEU A 211 4.90 -8.26 18.35
N HIS A 212 6.20 -8.31 18.63
CA HIS A 212 7.17 -7.29 18.25
C HIS A 212 8.19 -7.76 17.21
N ASP A 213 8.19 -9.05 16.85
CA ASP A 213 9.16 -9.59 15.90
C ASP A 213 8.84 -9.19 14.47
N LYS A 214 9.90 -8.82 13.74
CA LYS A 214 9.80 -8.50 12.32
C LYS A 214 9.91 -9.78 11.50
N MET A 215 8.76 -10.35 11.11
CA MET A 215 8.68 -11.50 10.20
C MET A 215 9.41 -11.23 8.87
N PRO A 216 9.98 -12.26 8.21
CA PRO A 216 10.41 -12.18 6.81
C PRO A 216 9.23 -11.86 5.89
N ASP A 217 9.47 -11.27 4.71
CA ASP A 217 8.35 -10.87 3.83
C ASP A 217 7.51 -12.05 3.34
N VAL A 218 8.15 -13.19 3.02
CA VAL A 218 7.50 -14.44 2.66
C VAL A 218 8.17 -15.61 3.39
N VAL A 219 7.38 -16.50 3.97
CA VAL A 219 7.84 -17.77 4.56
C VAL A 219 7.17 -18.93 3.83
N LEU A 220 7.98 -19.81 3.24
CA LEU A 220 7.51 -21.02 2.54
C LEU A 220 8.03 -22.26 3.25
N TYR A 221 7.23 -23.33 3.32
CA TYR A 221 7.62 -24.59 3.92
C TYR A 221 7.36 -25.77 2.99
N SER A 222 8.40 -26.56 2.72
CA SER A 222 8.39 -27.76 1.89
C SER A 222 8.47 -28.98 2.81
N GLU A 223 7.33 -29.64 3.01
CA GLU A 223 7.21 -30.77 3.94
C GLU A 223 7.97 -32.01 3.45
N ASP A 224 8.02 -32.22 2.14
CA ASP A 224 8.72 -33.33 1.48
C ASP A 224 10.24 -33.28 1.70
N LYS A 225 10.84 -32.08 1.70
CA LYS A 225 12.28 -31.88 1.91
C LYS A 225 12.61 -31.49 3.36
N ASN A 226 11.59 -31.21 4.17
CA ASN A 226 11.71 -30.56 5.47
C ASN A 226 12.57 -29.29 5.41
N TRP A 227 12.27 -28.42 4.42
CA TRP A 227 12.95 -27.13 4.22
C TRP A 227 12.00 -25.97 4.45
N ILE A 228 12.52 -24.92 5.09
CA ILE A 228 11.83 -23.65 5.29
C ILE A 228 12.60 -22.51 4.64
N TYR A 229 11.91 -21.74 3.81
CA TYR A 229 12.47 -20.64 3.05
C TYR A 229 12.04 -19.32 3.68
N PHE A 230 13.02 -18.47 3.94
CA PHE A 230 12.83 -17.09 4.37
C PHE A 230 13.20 -16.18 3.20
N VAL A 231 12.21 -15.51 2.61
CA VAL A 231 12.42 -14.67 1.43
C VAL A 231 12.16 -13.21 1.79
N GLU A 232 13.13 -12.34 1.53
CA GLU A 232 12.98 -10.88 1.64
C GLU A 232 12.81 -10.27 0.24
N SER A 233 11.76 -9.47 0.07
CA SER A 233 11.37 -8.79 -1.17
C SER A 233 11.99 -7.39 -1.24
N VAL A 234 13.23 -7.31 -1.71
CA VAL A 234 14.02 -6.07 -1.61
C VAL A 234 13.70 -5.12 -2.76
N THR A 235 13.18 -3.95 -2.38
CA THR A 235 12.98 -2.82 -3.30
C THR A 235 13.77 -1.58 -2.91
N SER A 236 13.85 -1.27 -1.62
CA SER A 236 14.60 -0.11 -1.10
C SER A 236 15.40 -0.38 0.17
N VAL A 237 14.96 -1.31 1.02
CA VAL A 237 15.60 -1.70 2.28
C VAL A 237 15.26 -3.17 2.58
N GLY A 238 15.97 -3.78 3.52
CA GLY A 238 15.58 -5.08 4.11
C GLY A 238 16.19 -6.32 3.46
N ALA A 239 17.37 -6.22 2.85
CA ALA A 239 18.05 -7.41 2.32
C ALA A 239 18.49 -8.37 3.43
N MET A 240 18.78 -9.63 3.07
CA MET A 240 19.37 -10.62 3.99
C MET A 240 20.83 -10.27 4.28
N GLU A 241 21.03 -9.25 5.10
CA GLU A 241 22.33 -8.88 5.66
C GLU A 241 22.64 -9.76 6.88
N PRO A 242 23.92 -9.89 7.31
CA PRO A 242 24.28 -10.75 8.44
C PRO A 242 23.49 -10.50 9.73
N LYS A 243 23.09 -9.24 9.97
CA LYS A 243 22.23 -8.88 11.10
C LYS A 243 20.83 -9.49 10.95
N ARG A 244 20.24 -9.45 9.75
CA ARG A 244 18.90 -9.97 9.48
C ARG A 244 18.84 -11.49 9.61
N ILE A 245 19.89 -12.19 9.20
CA ILE A 245 20.02 -13.63 9.41
C ILE A 245 19.95 -13.97 10.90
N LYS A 246 20.73 -13.27 11.75
CA LYS A 246 20.70 -13.48 13.21
C LYS A 246 19.32 -13.21 13.83
N GLU A 247 18.60 -12.20 13.35
CA GLU A 247 17.23 -11.93 13.80
C GLU A 247 16.31 -13.13 13.48
N ILE A 248 16.42 -13.69 12.28
CA ILE A 248 15.63 -14.87 11.86
C ILE A 248 16.08 -16.12 12.61
N GLU A 249 17.37 -16.31 12.84
CA GLU A 249 17.90 -17.43 13.64
C GLU A 249 17.35 -17.40 15.07
N GLY A 250 17.25 -16.20 15.67
CA GLY A 250 16.69 -16.03 17.01
C GLY A 250 15.22 -16.48 17.10
N MET A 251 14.37 -16.11 16.14
CA MET A 251 12.95 -16.55 16.13
C MET A 251 12.76 -18.01 15.68
N THR A 252 13.82 -18.66 15.19
CA THR A 252 13.79 -20.03 14.65
C THR A 252 14.72 -20.98 15.37
N GLU A 253 15.13 -20.68 16.60
CA GLU A 253 16.08 -21.51 17.36
C GLU A 253 15.59 -22.95 17.52
N ASN A 254 14.27 -23.13 17.69
CA ASN A 254 13.63 -24.43 17.85
C ASN A 254 13.18 -25.08 16.53
N VAL A 255 13.45 -24.45 15.38
CA VAL A 255 13.06 -24.98 14.06
C VAL A 255 14.06 -26.04 13.60
N SER A 256 13.57 -27.28 13.39
CA SER A 256 14.38 -28.42 12.94
C SER A 256 14.51 -28.54 11.42
N ALA A 257 13.66 -27.85 10.66
CA ALA A 257 13.70 -27.80 9.20
C ALA A 257 14.99 -27.10 8.70
N GLY A 258 15.48 -27.54 7.54
CA GLY A 258 16.61 -26.89 6.86
C GLY A 258 16.25 -25.46 6.46
N LYS A 259 16.99 -24.48 6.97
CA LYS A 259 16.72 -23.05 6.74
C LYS A 259 17.39 -22.58 5.45
N ILE A 260 16.62 -21.96 4.57
CA ILE A 260 17.08 -21.38 3.31
C ILE A 260 16.76 -19.89 3.33
N TYR A 261 17.78 -19.05 3.18
CA TYR A 261 17.64 -17.60 3.19
C TYR A 261 17.75 -17.07 1.77
N VAL A 262 16.75 -16.33 1.33
CA VAL A 262 16.66 -15.82 -0.03
C VAL A 262 16.46 -14.31 -0.01
N THR A 263 17.29 -13.59 -0.76
CA THR A 263 17.03 -12.19 -1.10
C THR A 263 16.49 -12.12 -2.52
N ALA A 264 15.26 -11.67 -2.68
CA ALA A 264 14.64 -11.49 -3.98
C ALA A 264 14.77 -10.03 -4.44
N PHE A 265 14.95 -9.84 -5.74
CA PHE A 265 14.95 -8.52 -6.41
C PHE A 265 14.07 -8.57 -7.66
N LEU A 266 13.53 -7.42 -8.06
CA LEU A 266 12.86 -7.31 -9.36
C LEU A 266 13.89 -7.42 -10.50
N ASP A 267 14.98 -6.66 -10.39
CA ASP A 267 15.93 -6.45 -11.49
C ASP A 267 17.40 -6.48 -11.01
N PHE A 268 18.31 -6.75 -11.94
CA PHE A 268 19.77 -6.77 -11.69
C PHE A 268 20.31 -5.42 -11.20
N LYS A 269 19.67 -4.32 -11.63
CA LYS A 269 20.07 -2.97 -11.24
C LYS A 269 19.86 -2.75 -9.74
N THR A 270 18.81 -3.32 -9.17
CA THR A 270 18.51 -3.26 -7.74
C THR A 270 19.45 -4.19 -7.00
N PHE A 271 19.62 -5.44 -7.44
CA PHE A 271 20.60 -6.37 -6.88
C PHE A 271 22.00 -5.73 -6.73
N LYS A 272 22.53 -5.10 -7.79
CA LYS A 272 23.85 -4.46 -7.79
C LYS A 272 24.03 -3.39 -6.68
N LYS A 273 22.95 -2.75 -6.23
CA LYS A 273 23.01 -1.76 -5.15
C LYS A 273 23.19 -2.39 -3.77
N PHE A 274 22.72 -3.63 -3.60
CA PHE A 274 22.73 -4.35 -2.33
C PHE A 274 23.79 -5.45 -2.30
N SER A 275 24.38 -5.83 -3.44
CA SER A 275 25.26 -7.00 -3.56
C SER A 275 26.45 -7.00 -2.60
N GLU A 276 26.93 -5.83 -2.16
CA GLU A 276 28.04 -5.71 -1.21
C GLU A 276 27.63 -5.97 0.26
N SER A 277 26.35 -5.87 0.62
CA SER A 277 25.87 -6.04 1.99
C SER A 277 25.21 -7.39 2.28
N LEU A 278 24.95 -8.19 1.24
CA LEU A 278 24.31 -9.50 1.38
C LEU A 278 25.19 -10.46 2.19
N ALA A 279 24.55 -11.25 3.06
CA ALA A 279 25.24 -12.29 3.80
C ALA A 279 25.70 -13.44 2.88
N TRP A 280 26.86 -14.00 3.18
CA TRP A 280 27.26 -15.30 2.65
C TRP A 280 26.32 -16.40 3.15
N GLU A 281 26.36 -17.57 2.51
CA GLU A 281 25.49 -18.71 2.81
C GLU A 281 24.01 -18.41 2.59
N THR A 282 23.72 -17.45 1.71
CA THR A 282 22.37 -17.09 1.29
C THR A 282 22.23 -17.16 -0.22
N GLU A 283 20.98 -17.19 -0.66
CA GLU A 283 20.61 -17.27 -2.05
C GLU A 283 20.04 -15.94 -2.53
N VAL A 284 20.24 -15.64 -3.81
CA VAL A 284 19.66 -14.47 -4.46
C VAL A 284 18.84 -14.88 -5.66
N TRP A 285 17.61 -14.38 -5.73
CA TRP A 285 16.72 -14.56 -6.86
C TRP A 285 16.39 -13.21 -7.51
N ILE A 286 16.33 -13.17 -8.83
CA ILE A 286 16.02 -11.95 -9.59
C ILE A 286 14.87 -12.26 -10.53
N ALA A 287 13.73 -11.58 -10.33
CA ALA A 287 12.49 -11.86 -11.06
C ALA A 287 12.62 -11.67 -12.58
N ASP A 288 13.45 -10.74 -13.05
CA ASP A 288 13.77 -10.57 -14.47
C ASP A 288 14.51 -11.77 -15.10
N MET A 289 15.09 -12.65 -14.28
CA MET A 289 15.76 -13.88 -14.70
C MET A 289 15.27 -15.06 -13.85
N PRO A 290 13.97 -15.41 -13.97
CA PRO A 290 13.27 -16.21 -12.98
C PRO A 290 13.77 -17.66 -12.90
N ASP A 291 14.41 -18.17 -13.94
CA ASP A 291 14.93 -19.54 -14.02
C ASP A 291 16.33 -19.70 -13.40
N HIS A 292 16.89 -18.64 -12.81
CA HIS A 292 18.25 -18.64 -12.29
C HIS A 292 18.33 -18.12 -10.84
N MET A 293 19.34 -18.65 -10.14
CA MET A 293 19.71 -18.25 -8.77
C MET A 293 21.19 -17.89 -8.72
N ILE A 294 21.54 -16.96 -7.84
CA ILE A 294 22.93 -16.69 -7.47
C ILE A 294 23.13 -17.24 -6.06
N HIS A 295 24.10 -18.15 -5.92
CA HIS A 295 24.49 -18.73 -4.64
C HIS A 295 25.66 -17.94 -4.06
N LEU A 296 25.47 -17.32 -2.89
CA LEU A 296 26.55 -16.59 -2.19
C LEU A 296 27.33 -17.55 -1.29
N ASN A 297 27.92 -18.59 -1.87
CA ASN A 297 28.92 -19.46 -1.23
C ASN A 297 29.66 -20.30 -2.29
N GLY A 298 30.73 -21.02 -1.92
CA GLY A 298 31.61 -21.69 -2.89
C GLY A 298 31.95 -23.16 -2.64
N ASP A 299 31.70 -23.71 -1.46
CA ASP A 299 32.12 -25.06 -1.08
C ASP A 299 31.31 -26.18 -1.75
N LYS A 300 30.02 -25.94 -2.01
CA LYS A 300 29.09 -26.95 -2.57
C LYS A 300 29.04 -27.06 -4.10
N PHE A 301 29.47 -26.03 -4.85
CA PHE A 301 29.04 -25.87 -6.25
C PHE A 301 30.16 -25.72 -7.29
N LEU A 302 31.41 -26.08 -6.94
CA LEU A 302 32.51 -26.10 -7.91
C LEU A 302 32.40 -27.32 -8.83
N GLY A 303 32.02 -27.10 -10.09
CA GLY A 303 31.98 -28.13 -11.12
C GLY A 303 31.67 -27.55 -12.50
N PRO A 304 32.00 -28.25 -13.60
CA PRO A 304 31.73 -27.78 -14.95
C PRO A 304 30.22 -27.67 -15.24
N ARG A 305 29.77 -26.55 -15.80
CA ARG A 305 28.42 -26.40 -16.38
C ARG A 305 28.48 -26.89 -17.82
N LYS A 306 28.02 -28.11 -18.10
CA LYS A 306 27.84 -28.64 -19.46
C LYS A 306 26.39 -28.49 -19.88
#